data_AF-A0A7S1FCK7-F1
#
_entry.id   AF-A0A7S1FCK7-F1
#
_cell.length_a   1.000
_cell.length_b   1.000
_cell.length_c   1.000
_cell.angle_alpha   90.00
_cell.angle_beta   90.00
_cell.angle_gamma   90.00
#
_symmetry.space_group_name_H-M   'P 1'
#
loop_
_entity.id
_entity.type
_entity.pdbx_description
1 polymer ?
#
loop_
_entity_poly.entity_id
_entity_poly.type
_entity_poly.pdbx_seq_one_letter_code
_entity_poly.pdbx_strand_id
1 'polypeptide(L)'
;FGSSIPVLPFNFTLVDMFRIASVLMMARADDTALSIDLNNRIASSSAGVYQGGKGVVVFNALASHAQDESLKVVPATLWVNDVVTSGRLRPSSGAGDGSPTCPHDQWNGFVDLTDICSTDPSTGDSGPWNYMQMAAVVGSNMSLVFPNYDTLQEDSWNWGVFYATEAGSVDHRCEWIENYTGWDCPGGWIDQQNGAWDVDASKVGASFYDSGNPFMNGGGGGAGCHLNLDLTVMDQTTAISSSGEDLSAASCQCNSDLSGNSWIDWVDNWMENTQVMPTLAANGWFQGGKAPSTALSLAACWVTNVRDMIQLQNALYERAKLWNNQLQPKSDWGENPQSLRDYWGWNEVPLKRSVLVDPKSWDTVVIKLPGAACYGKGQLDSISCLSSSVHAVLQVDISKWVQSGFLVPGVDNQFVKPGSSVLFVRESIDDNHAWYNEFFCEAWESPDNLWQVVSVSGGSSTQGGCYVQAPSKTLQELVV
;
A
#
# COMPACT_ATOMS: atom_id res chain seq x y z
N PHE A 1 59.24 10.30 -3.52
CA PHE A 1 58.66 8.98 -3.79
C PHE A 1 57.98 8.48 -2.53
N GLY A 2 56.74 8.91 -2.31
CA GLY A 2 55.89 8.43 -1.23
C GLY A 2 54.55 8.06 -1.86
N SER A 3 54.32 6.76 -2.05
CA SER A 3 53.11 6.22 -2.66
C SER A 3 52.13 5.84 -1.55
N SER A 4 51.04 6.59 -1.45
CA SER A 4 49.84 6.24 -0.70
C SER A 4 49.10 5.11 -1.42
N ILE A 5 48.82 4.03 -0.70
CA ILE A 5 47.94 2.94 -1.13
C ILE A 5 46.51 3.39 -0.83
N PRO A 6 45.57 3.37 -1.79
CA PRO A 6 44.18 3.67 -1.51
C PRO A 6 43.53 2.46 -0.83
N VAL A 7 42.91 2.70 0.31
CA VAL A 7 42.00 1.76 0.97
C VAL A 7 40.68 1.83 0.21
N LEU A 8 40.28 0.72 -0.41
CA LEU A 8 38.93 0.55 -0.96
C LEU A 8 37.96 0.16 0.18
N PRO A 9 36.78 0.78 0.29
CA PRO A 9 35.77 0.34 1.24
C PRO A 9 34.80 -0.68 0.61
N PHE A 10 34.11 -1.40 1.50
CA PHE A 10 32.99 -2.33 1.31
C PHE A 10 33.31 -3.77 0.89
N ASN A 11 33.53 -4.58 1.93
CA ASN A 11 33.26 -6.01 1.92
C ASN A 11 31.74 -6.23 1.82
N PHE A 12 31.27 -6.76 0.70
CA PHE A 12 30.05 -7.56 0.66
C PHE A 12 30.25 -8.78 1.57
N THR A 13 29.52 -8.85 2.68
CA THR A 13 29.63 -9.94 3.65
C THR A 13 28.93 -11.19 3.14
N LEU A 14 29.37 -12.34 3.64
CA LEU A 14 28.89 -13.70 3.38
C LEU A 14 27.37 -13.94 3.61
N VAL A 15 26.62 -12.90 4.00
CA VAL A 15 25.17 -12.91 4.27
C VAL A 15 24.37 -13.03 2.97
N ASP A 16 24.87 -12.53 1.85
CA ASP A 16 24.16 -12.62 0.56
C ASP A 16 24.10 -14.05 -0.02
N MET A 17 25.00 -14.96 0.41
CA MET A 17 24.94 -16.37 -0.02
C MET A 17 23.86 -17.19 0.70
N PHE A 18 23.27 -16.71 1.80
CA PHE A 18 22.17 -17.42 2.48
C PHE A 18 20.77 -17.05 1.98
N ARG A 19 20.64 -16.06 1.07
CA ARG A 19 19.40 -15.88 0.29
C ARG A 19 19.13 -17.02 -0.70
N ILE A 20 20.08 -17.94 -0.88
CA ILE A 20 20.06 -19.01 -1.90
C ILE A 20 19.31 -20.28 -1.45
N ALA A 21 18.83 -20.38 -0.19
CA ALA A 21 18.11 -21.56 0.27
C ALA A 21 16.73 -21.22 0.84
N SER A 22 15.68 -21.73 0.18
CA SER A 22 14.34 -22.02 0.74
C SER A 22 13.19 -21.07 0.43
N VAL A 23 13.01 -20.69 -0.84
CA VAL A 23 11.65 -20.65 -1.42
C VAL A 23 11.63 -21.53 -2.67
N LEU A 24 11.97 -22.81 -2.50
CA LEU A 24 11.32 -23.80 -3.35
C LEU A 24 9.85 -23.71 -2.91
N MET A 25 9.01 -23.00 -3.67
CA MET A 25 7.57 -23.13 -3.55
C MET A 25 7.25 -24.59 -3.88
N MET A 26 7.38 -25.48 -2.89
CA MET A 26 6.74 -26.77 -2.96
C MET A 26 5.27 -26.42 -3.02
N ALA A 27 4.70 -26.52 -4.23
CA ALA A 27 3.28 -26.32 -4.44
C ALA A 27 2.56 -27.07 -3.33
N ARG A 28 1.91 -26.33 -2.44
CA ARG A 28 1.12 -26.94 -1.38
C ARG A 28 0.02 -27.72 -2.09
N ALA A 29 -0.48 -28.78 -1.47
CA ALA A 29 -1.55 -29.60 -2.05
C ALA A 29 -2.79 -28.76 -2.44
N ASP A 30 -2.90 -27.54 -1.89
CA ASP A 30 -4.01 -26.61 -2.07
C ASP A 30 -3.70 -25.45 -3.04
N ASP A 31 -2.53 -25.41 -3.67
CA ASP A 31 -2.22 -24.36 -4.65
C ASP A 31 -3.04 -24.52 -5.94
N THR A 32 -3.50 -23.39 -6.47
CA THR A 32 -4.22 -23.31 -7.74
C THR A 32 -3.34 -22.69 -8.81
N ALA A 33 -3.70 -22.88 -10.09
CA ALA A 33 -2.98 -22.22 -11.19
C ALA A 33 -2.96 -20.68 -11.01
N LEU A 34 -4.03 -20.11 -10.45
CA LEU A 34 -4.14 -18.67 -10.20
C LEU A 34 -3.23 -18.23 -9.04
N SER A 35 -3.23 -18.93 -7.90
CA SER A 35 -2.34 -18.57 -6.78
C SER A 35 -0.87 -18.71 -7.17
N ILE A 36 -0.51 -19.74 -7.93
CA ILE A 36 0.84 -19.93 -8.47
C ILE A 36 1.22 -18.78 -9.42
N ASP A 37 0.35 -18.39 -10.36
CA ASP A 37 0.61 -17.26 -11.27
C ASP A 37 0.83 -15.96 -10.50
N LEU A 38 -0.04 -15.62 -9.55
CA LEU A 38 0.09 -14.38 -8.77
C LEU A 38 1.31 -14.40 -7.85
N ASN A 39 1.63 -15.54 -7.22
CA ASN A 39 2.86 -15.70 -6.42
C ASN A 39 4.13 -15.51 -7.28
N ASN A 40 4.14 -16.03 -8.51
CA ASN A 40 5.24 -15.80 -9.45
C ASN A 40 5.35 -14.32 -9.85
N ARG A 41 4.21 -13.63 -10.02
CA ARG A 41 4.21 -12.20 -10.34
C ARG A 41 4.76 -11.36 -9.21
N ILE A 42 4.55 -11.72 -7.95
CA ILE A 42 5.08 -10.97 -6.80
C ILE A 42 6.43 -11.49 -6.30
N ALA A 43 7.02 -12.51 -6.94
CA ALA A 43 8.23 -13.15 -6.46
C ALA A 43 9.36 -12.16 -6.14
N SER A 44 10.06 -12.38 -5.03
CA SER A 44 11.22 -11.57 -4.66
C SER A 44 12.36 -11.78 -5.63
N SER A 45 13.22 -10.76 -5.74
CA SER A 45 14.41 -10.83 -6.56
C SER A 45 15.51 -11.65 -5.90
N SER A 46 16.17 -12.51 -6.67
CA SER A 46 17.40 -13.19 -6.25
C SER A 46 18.66 -12.35 -6.50
N ALA A 47 18.57 -11.28 -7.31
CA ALA A 47 19.70 -10.45 -7.70
C ALA A 47 19.24 -8.98 -7.87
N GLY A 48 19.73 -8.07 -7.03
CA GLY A 48 19.30 -6.67 -7.06
C GLY A 48 17.82 -6.46 -6.71
N VAL A 49 17.36 -5.22 -6.74
CA VAL A 49 15.96 -4.85 -6.43
C VAL A 49 15.08 -5.06 -7.66
N TYR A 50 13.88 -5.61 -7.52
CA TYR A 50 12.85 -5.67 -8.58
C TYR A 50 13.28 -6.40 -9.86
N GLN A 51 14.01 -7.50 -9.74
CA GLN A 51 14.36 -8.41 -10.85
C GLN A 51 13.67 -9.78 -10.75
N GLY A 52 12.86 -10.01 -9.70
CA GLY A 52 12.01 -11.19 -9.58
C GLY A 52 10.74 -11.02 -10.42
N GLY A 53 9.60 -10.99 -9.73
CA GLY A 53 8.31 -10.72 -10.35
C GLY A 53 8.05 -9.22 -10.62
N LYS A 54 7.21 -8.93 -11.62
CA LYS A 54 6.80 -7.54 -11.98
C LYS A 54 5.74 -6.94 -11.05
N GLY A 55 5.24 -7.72 -10.11
CA GLY A 55 4.22 -7.34 -9.14
C GLY A 55 2.80 -7.46 -9.65
N VAL A 56 1.88 -7.10 -8.76
CA VAL A 56 0.45 -6.96 -9.03
C VAL A 56 -0.05 -5.67 -8.39
N VAL A 57 -1.05 -5.04 -8.98
CA VAL A 57 -1.73 -3.90 -8.38
C VAL A 57 -2.88 -4.40 -7.53
N VAL A 58 -2.97 -3.89 -6.30
CA VAL A 58 -4.02 -4.20 -5.34
C VAL A 58 -4.69 -2.90 -4.89
N PHE A 59 -6.02 -2.88 -4.91
CA PHE A 59 -6.78 -1.71 -4.48
C PHE A 59 -8.16 -2.12 -3.97
N ASN A 60 -8.76 -1.30 -3.10
CA ASN A 60 -10.13 -1.51 -2.65
C ASN A 60 -11.13 -0.81 -3.57
N ALA A 61 -11.89 -1.58 -4.33
CA ALA A 61 -12.90 -1.05 -5.25
C ALA A 61 -14.09 -0.38 -4.55
N LEU A 62 -14.34 -0.67 -3.27
CA LEU A 62 -15.40 -0.02 -2.48
C LEU A 62 -14.95 1.26 -1.77
N ALA A 63 -13.67 1.64 -1.86
CA ALA A 63 -13.19 2.89 -1.29
C ALA A 63 -13.85 4.10 -1.97
N SER A 64 -14.05 5.20 -1.23
CA SER A 64 -14.72 6.42 -1.73
C SER A 64 -14.12 6.94 -3.04
N HIS A 65 -12.78 7.00 -3.13
CA HIS A 65 -12.07 7.40 -4.36
C HIS A 65 -12.39 6.50 -5.57
N ALA A 66 -12.53 5.19 -5.35
CA ALA A 66 -12.92 4.26 -6.41
C ALA A 66 -14.36 4.49 -6.87
N GLN A 67 -15.24 4.99 -5.99
CA GLN A 67 -16.64 5.25 -6.32
C GLN A 67 -16.88 6.63 -6.95
N ASP A 68 -15.94 7.57 -6.82
CA ASP A 68 -16.04 8.89 -7.44
C ASP A 68 -15.70 8.87 -8.93
N GLU A 69 -16.72 8.92 -9.79
CA GLU A 69 -16.57 8.90 -11.25
C GLU A 69 -15.91 10.15 -11.84
N SER A 70 -15.78 11.24 -11.06
CA SER A 70 -15.13 12.46 -11.53
C SER A 70 -13.60 12.36 -11.53
N LEU A 71 -13.03 11.46 -10.71
CA LEU A 71 -11.60 11.26 -10.61
C LEU A 71 -11.05 10.49 -11.82
N LYS A 72 -9.87 10.90 -12.30
CA LYS A 72 -9.15 10.18 -13.36
C LYS A 72 -8.23 9.11 -12.82
N VAL A 73 -7.74 9.28 -11.60
CA VAL A 73 -6.90 8.30 -10.90
C VAL A 73 -7.49 7.91 -9.55
N VAL A 74 -7.10 6.73 -9.07
CA VAL A 74 -7.41 6.23 -7.72
C VAL A 74 -6.14 5.70 -7.07
N PRO A 75 -6.03 5.78 -5.74
CA PRO A 75 -4.87 5.24 -5.06
C PRO A 75 -4.94 3.71 -5.09
N ALA A 76 -3.81 3.09 -5.42
CA ALA A 76 -3.62 1.65 -5.37
C ALA A 76 -2.26 1.34 -4.74
N THR A 77 -2.00 0.06 -4.47
CA THR A 77 -0.70 -0.39 -3.98
C THR A 77 -0.11 -1.41 -4.95
N LEU A 78 1.17 -1.26 -5.28
CA LEU A 78 1.92 -2.27 -6.01
C LEU A 78 2.50 -3.29 -5.02
N TRP A 79 2.10 -4.55 -5.16
CA TRP A 79 2.66 -5.66 -4.39
C TRP A 79 3.78 -6.35 -5.14
N VAL A 80 4.93 -6.38 -4.50
CA VAL A 80 6.12 -7.17 -4.86
C VAL A 80 6.79 -7.63 -3.57
N ASN A 81 7.39 -8.81 -3.56
CA ASN A 81 8.11 -9.33 -2.39
C ASN A 81 9.54 -8.79 -2.26
N ASP A 82 9.90 -7.77 -3.06
CA ASP A 82 11.09 -6.94 -2.84
C ASP A 82 10.81 -5.76 -1.89
N VAL A 83 9.55 -5.35 -1.72
CA VAL A 83 9.14 -4.55 -0.56
C VAL A 83 9.20 -5.47 0.65
N VAL A 84 9.73 -5.01 1.78
CA VAL A 84 9.91 -5.84 2.99
C VAL A 84 9.08 -5.38 4.19
N THR A 85 8.15 -4.45 3.99
CA THR A 85 7.27 -3.86 5.00
C THR A 85 6.03 -4.73 5.28
N SER A 86 5.47 -4.66 6.49
CA SER A 86 4.15 -5.23 6.82
C SER A 86 3.02 -4.32 6.34
N GLY A 87 1.77 -4.81 6.40
CA GLY A 87 0.61 -3.93 6.25
C GLY A 87 0.46 -3.34 4.86
N ARG A 88 0.75 -4.12 3.80
CA ARG A 88 0.76 -3.60 2.40
C ARG A 88 -0.62 -3.34 1.80
N LEU A 89 -1.66 -3.30 2.61
CA LEU A 89 -3.01 -2.96 2.18
C LEU A 89 -3.58 -1.97 3.17
N ARG A 90 -3.98 -0.80 2.67
CA ARG A 90 -4.74 0.18 3.46
C ARG A 90 -6.02 -0.48 3.98
N PRO A 91 -6.24 -0.52 5.30
CA PRO A 91 -7.47 -1.07 5.85
C PRO A 91 -8.71 -0.28 5.41
N SER A 92 -9.85 -0.95 5.43
CA SER A 92 -11.13 -0.40 4.95
C SER A 92 -12.35 -0.85 5.74
N SER A 93 -12.16 -1.80 6.65
CA SER A 93 -13.19 -2.29 7.56
C SER A 93 -12.55 -2.74 8.87
N GLY A 94 -13.40 -3.06 9.85
CA GLY A 94 -13.00 -3.45 11.21
C GLY A 94 -13.17 -2.30 12.21
N ALA A 95 -12.57 -2.47 13.39
CA ALA A 95 -12.59 -1.45 14.44
C ALA A 95 -11.89 -0.14 14.00
N GLY A 96 -12.23 0.97 14.66
CA GLY A 96 -11.79 2.30 14.23
C GLY A 96 -12.35 2.68 12.85
N ASP A 97 -13.45 2.06 12.44
CA ASP A 97 -14.11 2.25 11.14
C ASP A 97 -13.17 2.01 9.93
N GLY A 98 -12.21 1.10 10.07
CA GLY A 98 -11.21 0.85 9.03
C GLY A 98 -10.10 1.89 8.97
N SER A 99 -10.06 2.86 9.88
CA SER A 99 -9.05 3.93 9.85
C SER A 99 -7.66 3.39 10.15
N PRO A 100 -6.66 3.64 9.28
CA PRO A 100 -5.29 3.24 9.55
C PRO A 100 -4.67 4.03 10.70
N THR A 101 -5.23 5.17 11.11
CA THR A 101 -4.68 5.94 12.24
C THR A 101 -4.97 5.29 13.59
N CYS A 102 -5.92 4.34 13.62
CA CYS A 102 -6.34 3.63 14.80
C CYS A 102 -5.56 2.33 15.01
N PRO A 103 -5.31 1.88 16.24
CA PRO A 103 -5.73 2.52 17.50
C PRO A 103 -4.83 3.69 17.90
N HIS A 104 -5.29 4.60 18.75
CA HIS A 104 -4.45 5.58 19.44
C HIS A 104 -5.11 6.03 20.76
N ASP A 105 -4.33 6.53 21.71
CA ASP A 105 -4.81 6.98 23.02
C ASP A 105 -5.17 8.48 23.01
N GLN A 106 -5.89 8.95 21.97
CA GLN A 106 -6.21 10.37 21.73
C GLN A 106 -4.98 11.30 21.64
N TRP A 107 -3.78 10.76 21.43
CA TRP A 107 -2.55 11.55 21.37
C TRP A 107 -1.55 10.89 20.44
N ASN A 108 -0.95 11.66 19.54
CA ASN A 108 0.06 11.15 18.61
C ASN A 108 1.50 11.58 18.92
N GLY A 109 1.74 12.18 20.10
CA GLY A 109 3.05 12.74 20.44
C GLY A 109 3.17 14.25 20.25
N PHE A 110 2.25 14.87 19.49
CA PHE A 110 2.32 16.29 19.12
C PHE A 110 1.00 17.03 19.28
N VAL A 111 -0.11 16.38 18.91
CA VAL A 111 -1.45 16.96 18.99
C VAL A 111 -2.44 16.01 19.65
N ASP A 112 -3.40 16.61 20.35
CA ASP A 112 -4.58 15.93 20.84
C ASP A 112 -5.43 15.50 19.64
N LEU A 113 -5.73 14.21 19.58
CA LEU A 113 -6.53 13.62 18.53
C LEU A 113 -7.96 13.59 19.02
N THR A 114 -8.75 14.53 18.50
CA THR A 114 -10.16 14.70 18.89
C THR A 114 -11.05 13.51 18.49
N ASP A 115 -10.65 12.75 17.46
CA ASP A 115 -11.36 11.56 17.02
C ASP A 115 -11.08 10.37 17.95
N ILE A 116 -12.13 9.74 18.44
CA ILE A 116 -12.01 8.54 19.28
C ILE A 116 -12.08 7.33 18.35
N CYS A 117 -11.00 6.54 18.32
CA CYS A 117 -11.01 5.24 17.67
C CYS A 117 -12.13 4.37 18.23
N SER A 118 -13.14 4.09 17.41
CA SER A 118 -14.28 3.26 17.78
C SER A 118 -13.80 1.85 18.16
N THR A 119 -14.18 1.41 19.35
CA THR A 119 -13.91 0.04 19.79
C THR A 119 -15.00 -0.88 19.24
N ASP A 120 -14.61 -1.96 18.57
CA ASP A 120 -15.54 -3.02 18.23
C ASP A 120 -15.96 -3.74 19.53
N PRO A 121 -17.24 -3.68 19.93
CA PRO A 121 -17.69 -4.29 21.19
C PRO A 121 -17.58 -5.82 21.21
N SER A 122 -17.45 -6.45 20.04
CA SER A 122 -17.40 -7.90 19.88
C SER A 122 -15.98 -8.48 19.91
N THR A 123 -14.95 -7.69 19.59
CA THR A 123 -13.54 -8.12 19.72
C THR A 123 -12.79 -7.37 20.82
N GLY A 124 -13.23 -6.16 21.17
CA GLY A 124 -12.50 -5.23 22.04
C GLY A 124 -11.37 -4.49 21.32
N ASP A 125 -11.18 -4.69 20.03
CA ASP A 125 -10.18 -3.97 19.24
C ASP A 125 -10.62 -2.54 18.99
N SER A 126 -9.67 -1.61 18.95
CA SER A 126 -9.89 -0.20 18.60
C SER A 126 -9.21 0.21 17.30
N GLY A 127 -8.76 -0.74 16.48
CA GLY A 127 -8.20 -0.47 15.16
C GLY A 127 -8.34 -1.67 14.21
N PRO A 128 -8.10 -1.45 12.90
CA PRO A 128 -8.52 -2.40 11.87
C PRO A 128 -7.50 -3.52 11.62
N TRP A 129 -6.33 -3.48 12.26
CA TRP A 129 -5.20 -4.36 12.00
C TRP A 129 -5.42 -5.84 12.32
N ASN A 130 -6.47 -6.14 13.08
CA ASN A 130 -6.84 -7.49 13.50
C ASN A 130 -7.93 -8.11 12.58
N TYR A 131 -8.35 -7.37 11.55
CA TYR A 131 -9.43 -7.74 10.65
C TYR A 131 -8.93 -8.16 9.28
N MET A 132 -9.67 -9.06 8.65
CA MET A 132 -9.44 -9.39 7.25
C MET A 132 -9.83 -8.22 6.36
N GLN A 133 -9.06 -8.00 5.29
CA GLN A 133 -9.27 -6.89 4.37
C GLN A 133 -9.52 -7.43 2.95
N MET A 134 -10.49 -6.86 2.24
CA MET A 134 -10.81 -7.27 0.87
C MET A 134 -10.31 -6.24 -0.15
N ALA A 135 -9.76 -6.73 -1.26
CA ALA A 135 -9.27 -5.91 -2.35
C ALA A 135 -9.35 -6.63 -3.70
N ALA A 136 -9.35 -5.89 -4.79
CA ALA A 136 -9.22 -6.42 -6.14
C ALA A 136 -7.74 -6.51 -6.53
N VAL A 137 -7.38 -7.51 -7.33
CA VAL A 137 -6.02 -7.73 -7.82
C VAL A 137 -5.99 -7.64 -9.34
N VAL A 138 -5.06 -6.84 -9.86
CA VAL A 138 -4.73 -6.74 -11.29
C VAL A 138 -3.30 -7.20 -11.48
N GLY A 139 -3.11 -8.35 -12.12
CA GLY A 139 -1.81 -8.95 -12.44
C GLY A 139 -1.63 -9.23 -13.93
N SER A 140 -2.63 -9.80 -14.59
CA SER A 140 -2.58 -10.13 -16.03
C SER A 140 -2.76 -8.91 -16.93
N ASN A 141 -3.50 -7.90 -16.46
CA ASN A 141 -3.82 -6.67 -17.20
C ASN A 141 -2.95 -5.47 -16.80
N MET A 142 -1.75 -5.71 -16.25
CA MET A 142 -0.84 -4.64 -15.81
C MET A 142 -0.44 -3.67 -16.93
N SER A 143 -0.44 -4.11 -18.19
CA SER A 143 -0.19 -3.24 -19.36
C SER A 143 -1.29 -2.22 -19.64
N LEU A 144 -2.48 -2.38 -19.05
CA LEU A 144 -3.55 -1.38 -19.14
C LEU A 144 -3.35 -0.20 -18.19
N VAL A 145 -2.55 -0.38 -17.14
CA VAL A 145 -2.27 0.64 -16.11
C VAL A 145 -0.84 1.17 -16.15
N PHE A 146 0.13 0.36 -16.59
CA PHE A 146 1.52 0.79 -16.76
C PHE A 146 1.92 0.83 -18.24
N PRO A 147 2.30 2.00 -18.78
CA PRO A 147 2.85 2.08 -20.12
C PRO A 147 4.18 1.33 -20.21
N ASN A 148 4.46 0.73 -21.36
CA ASN A 148 5.70 -0.02 -21.61
C ASN A 148 5.97 -1.10 -20.54
N TYR A 149 4.92 -1.82 -20.13
CA TYR A 149 4.98 -2.83 -19.07
C TYR A 149 6.05 -3.91 -19.28
N ASP A 150 6.38 -4.23 -20.53
CA ASP A 150 7.43 -5.20 -20.85
C ASP A 150 8.80 -4.79 -20.31
N THR A 151 9.06 -3.48 -20.26
CA THR A 151 10.30 -2.86 -19.78
C THR A 151 10.19 -2.28 -18.36
N LEU A 152 9.09 -2.53 -17.63
CA LEU A 152 8.81 -1.95 -16.31
C LEU A 152 9.94 -2.16 -15.27
N GLN A 153 10.67 -3.27 -15.38
CA GLN A 153 11.77 -3.61 -14.47
C GLN A 153 13.11 -2.99 -14.87
N GLU A 154 13.21 -2.28 -16.01
CA GLU A 154 14.47 -1.64 -16.41
C GLU A 154 14.78 -0.41 -15.53
N ASP A 155 16.06 -0.18 -15.24
CA ASP A 155 16.50 0.99 -14.46
C ASP A 155 16.13 2.32 -15.14
N SER A 156 16.05 2.33 -16.48
CA SER A 156 15.67 3.51 -17.27
C SER A 156 14.16 3.74 -17.36
N TRP A 157 13.32 2.83 -16.87
CA TRP A 157 11.87 3.02 -16.94
C TRP A 157 11.44 4.09 -15.93
N ASN A 158 10.79 5.17 -16.39
CA ASN A 158 10.51 6.34 -15.57
C ASN A 158 9.11 6.93 -15.81
N TRP A 159 8.15 6.09 -16.21
CA TRP A 159 6.83 6.53 -16.67
C TRP A 159 5.79 6.67 -15.57
N GLY A 160 6.05 6.15 -14.37
CA GLY A 160 5.06 6.12 -13.29
C GLY A 160 5.20 7.25 -12.29
N VAL A 161 4.21 7.31 -11.40
CA VAL A 161 4.19 8.14 -10.19
C VAL A 161 4.01 7.15 -9.06
N PHE A 162 4.99 7.06 -8.17
CA PHE A 162 4.95 6.13 -7.04
C PHE A 162 5.33 6.86 -5.77
N TYR A 163 4.57 6.63 -4.71
CA TYR A 163 4.91 7.05 -3.36
C TYR A 163 5.30 5.81 -2.56
N ALA A 164 6.39 5.88 -1.81
CA ALA A 164 6.87 4.78 -0.97
C ALA A 164 5.95 4.47 0.23
N THR A 165 4.93 5.29 0.47
CA THR A 165 4.01 5.22 1.61
C THR A 165 2.69 5.93 1.26
N GLU A 166 1.71 5.93 2.18
CA GLU A 166 0.51 6.77 2.06
C GLU A 166 0.92 8.24 1.90
N ALA A 167 0.35 8.88 0.90
CA ALA A 167 0.74 10.19 0.43
C ALA A 167 -0.45 11.11 0.16
N GLY A 168 -1.69 10.61 0.28
CA GLY A 168 -2.90 11.36 -0.06
C GLY A 168 -2.87 11.82 -1.52
N SER A 169 -2.34 10.97 -2.42
CA SER A 169 -2.04 11.33 -3.80
C SER A 169 -3.28 11.74 -4.61
N VAL A 170 -4.48 11.44 -4.13
CA VAL A 170 -5.73 11.68 -4.84
C VAL A 170 -6.56 12.82 -4.24
N ASP A 171 -6.49 13.05 -2.94
CA ASP A 171 -7.36 13.99 -2.21
C ASP A 171 -6.60 15.19 -1.62
N HIS A 172 -5.29 15.08 -1.40
CA HIS A 172 -4.49 16.08 -0.69
C HIS A 172 -3.31 16.61 -1.50
N ARG A 173 -3.32 16.49 -2.83
CA ARG A 173 -2.21 16.97 -3.66
C ARG A 173 -2.59 18.00 -4.71
N CYS A 174 -1.72 18.98 -4.86
CA CYS A 174 -1.77 19.94 -5.95
C CYS A 174 -0.80 19.55 -7.06
N GLU A 175 -1.26 19.61 -8.31
CA GLU A 175 -0.43 19.34 -9.48
C GLU A 175 0.28 20.61 -9.96
N TRP A 176 1.55 20.48 -10.33
CA TRP A 176 2.33 21.58 -10.87
C TRP A 176 1.96 21.85 -12.33
N ILE A 177 1.57 23.09 -12.67
CA ILE A 177 1.26 23.48 -14.04
C ILE A 177 2.28 24.47 -14.58
N GLU A 178 3.22 23.96 -15.36
CA GLU A 178 4.34 24.73 -15.92
C GLU A 178 3.89 26.00 -16.66
N ASN A 179 2.84 25.91 -17.48
CA ASN A 179 2.35 27.03 -18.28
C ASN A 179 1.83 28.22 -17.46
N TYR A 180 1.40 27.98 -16.22
CA TYR A 180 0.87 29.01 -15.33
C TYR A 180 1.80 29.31 -14.16
N THR A 181 2.94 28.61 -14.05
CA THR A 181 3.92 28.74 -12.96
C THR A 181 3.26 28.72 -11.58
N GLY A 182 2.52 27.65 -11.29
CA GLY A 182 1.89 27.45 -9.98
C GLY A 182 1.19 26.10 -9.88
N TRP A 183 0.35 25.95 -8.86
CA TRP A 183 -0.20 24.68 -8.41
C TRP A 183 -1.72 24.64 -8.53
N ASP A 184 -2.23 23.67 -9.29
CA ASP A 184 -3.64 23.33 -9.36
C ASP A 184 -4.00 22.45 -8.16
N CYS A 185 -4.77 23.00 -7.24
CA CYS A 185 -5.15 22.39 -5.98
C CYS A 185 -6.66 22.11 -5.93
N PRO A 186 -7.13 21.16 -5.10
CA PRO A 186 -8.56 20.98 -4.90
C PRO A 186 -9.22 22.29 -4.40
N GLY A 187 -10.06 22.90 -5.24
CA GLY A 187 -10.81 24.12 -4.91
C GLY A 187 -10.06 25.44 -5.07
N GLY A 188 -8.80 25.44 -5.55
CA GLY A 188 -8.08 26.68 -5.79
C GLY A 188 -6.69 26.54 -6.38
N TRP A 189 -5.95 27.63 -6.39
CA TRP A 189 -4.67 27.78 -7.05
C TRP A 189 -3.64 28.37 -6.09
N ILE A 190 -2.39 27.90 -6.17
CA ILE A 190 -1.27 28.54 -5.46
C ILE A 190 -0.26 29.04 -6.47
N ASP A 191 -0.09 30.36 -6.54
CA ASP A 191 0.90 31.01 -7.40
C ASP A 191 2.33 30.78 -6.85
N GLN A 192 3.27 30.37 -7.70
CA GLN A 192 4.63 30.07 -7.27
C GLN A 192 5.38 31.30 -6.74
N GLN A 193 5.11 32.49 -7.27
CA GLN A 193 5.91 33.68 -6.98
C GLN A 193 5.63 34.24 -5.59
N ASN A 194 4.36 34.21 -5.17
CA ASN A 194 3.94 34.78 -3.89
C ASN A 194 3.44 33.72 -2.89
N GLY A 195 3.22 32.47 -3.31
CA GLY A 195 2.69 31.40 -2.47
C GLY A 195 1.26 31.65 -1.97
N ALA A 196 0.52 32.56 -2.59
CA ALA A 196 -0.82 32.94 -2.17
C ALA A 196 -1.87 31.97 -2.72
N TRP A 197 -2.85 31.66 -1.88
CA TRP A 197 -4.03 30.90 -2.27
C TRP A 197 -5.06 31.80 -2.97
N ASP A 198 -5.44 31.41 -4.19
CA ASP A 198 -6.54 31.97 -4.94
C ASP A 198 -7.67 30.95 -5.03
N VAL A 199 -8.85 31.29 -4.51
CA VAL A 199 -10.03 30.43 -4.62
C VAL A 199 -10.46 30.35 -6.09
N ASP A 200 -10.44 29.14 -6.65
CA ASP A 200 -10.82 28.87 -8.03
C ASP A 200 -11.40 27.46 -8.13
N ALA A 201 -12.73 27.37 -8.22
CA ALA A 201 -13.43 26.10 -8.32
C ALA A 201 -13.20 25.36 -9.65
N SER A 202 -12.53 25.97 -10.63
CA SER A 202 -12.08 25.26 -11.84
C SER A 202 -10.81 24.45 -11.60
N LYS A 203 -10.14 24.66 -10.46
CA LYS A 203 -9.00 23.89 -9.99
C LYS A 203 -9.49 22.74 -9.12
N VAL A 204 -8.87 21.60 -9.37
CA VAL A 204 -9.42 20.30 -9.02
C VAL A 204 -8.37 19.41 -8.35
N GLY A 205 -7.09 19.78 -8.42
CA GLY A 205 -6.01 19.00 -7.83
C GLY A 205 -5.54 17.84 -8.69
N ALA A 206 -4.53 17.13 -8.19
CA ALA A 206 -3.79 16.13 -8.96
C ALA A 206 -4.62 14.94 -9.42
N SER A 207 -5.72 14.59 -8.76
CA SER A 207 -6.53 13.41 -9.09
C SER A 207 -7.37 13.51 -10.37
N PHE A 208 -7.51 14.71 -10.92
CA PHE A 208 -8.27 14.98 -12.14
C PHE A 208 -7.42 14.99 -13.41
N TYR A 209 -6.13 14.67 -13.25
CA TYR A 209 -5.17 14.52 -14.31
C TYR A 209 -4.98 13.04 -14.68
N ASP A 210 -4.60 12.76 -15.92
CA ASP A 210 -4.40 11.37 -16.38
C ASP A 210 -3.19 10.76 -15.67
N SER A 211 -3.21 9.47 -15.34
CA SER A 211 -2.11 8.81 -14.60
C SER A 211 -0.76 8.91 -15.34
N GLY A 212 0.33 8.90 -14.57
CA GLY A 212 1.70 8.76 -15.07
C GLY A 212 2.54 10.03 -14.96
N ASN A 213 3.85 9.87 -15.11
CA ASN A 213 4.85 10.92 -14.89
C ASN A 213 4.62 12.13 -15.84
N PRO A 214 4.36 13.34 -15.32
CA PRO A 214 4.09 14.52 -16.14
C PRO A 214 5.30 14.92 -17.02
N PHE A 215 6.52 14.56 -16.63
CA PHE A 215 7.75 14.85 -17.39
C PHE A 215 8.03 13.86 -18.53
N MET A 216 7.24 12.80 -18.63
CA MET A 216 7.36 11.77 -19.69
C MET A 216 6.13 11.75 -20.62
N ASN A 217 5.41 12.88 -20.74
CA ASN A 217 4.11 12.96 -21.40
C ASN A 217 3.01 12.11 -20.73
N GLY A 218 3.19 11.75 -19.46
CA GLY A 218 2.09 11.32 -18.60
C GLY A 218 1.21 12.51 -18.24
N GLY A 219 0.08 12.25 -17.58
CA GLY A 219 -0.86 13.32 -17.26
C GLY A 219 -0.58 14.05 -15.94
N GLY A 220 0.23 13.52 -15.04
CA GLY A 220 0.43 14.09 -13.70
C GLY A 220 -0.58 13.61 -12.65
N GLY A 221 -1.44 12.65 -13.00
CA GLY A 221 -2.46 12.08 -12.12
C GLY A 221 -1.87 11.60 -10.80
N GLY A 222 -2.16 12.33 -9.73
CA GLY A 222 -1.68 12.12 -8.38
C GLY A 222 -0.22 12.51 -8.08
N ALA A 223 0.52 13.02 -9.07
CA ALA A 223 1.80 13.68 -8.82
C ALA A 223 1.56 15.06 -8.20
N GLY A 224 2.52 15.54 -7.41
CA GLY A 224 2.46 16.88 -6.86
C GLY A 224 2.76 16.97 -5.37
N CYS A 225 2.53 18.15 -4.82
CA CYS A 225 2.86 18.49 -3.45
C CYS A 225 1.64 18.38 -2.53
N HIS A 226 1.88 18.01 -1.26
CA HIS A 226 0.82 17.91 -0.25
C HIS A 226 0.22 19.29 0.10
N LEU A 227 -1.09 19.32 0.26
CA LEU A 227 -1.90 20.50 0.59
C LEU A 227 -2.73 20.27 1.85
N ASN A 228 -2.65 21.23 2.77
CA ASN A 228 -3.59 21.33 3.87
C ASN A 228 -4.87 22.03 3.40
N LEU A 229 -5.97 21.29 3.24
CA LEU A 229 -7.23 21.86 2.74
C LEU A 229 -7.87 22.86 3.70
N ASP A 230 -7.71 22.68 5.01
CA ASP A 230 -8.30 23.56 6.03
C ASP A 230 -7.60 24.92 6.08
N LEU A 231 -6.28 24.91 5.94
CA LEU A 231 -5.45 26.12 5.95
C LEU A 231 -5.21 26.69 4.55
N THR A 232 -5.53 25.93 3.50
CA THR A 232 -5.28 26.28 2.09
C THR A 232 -3.82 26.65 1.81
N VAL A 233 -2.89 25.89 2.40
CA VAL A 233 -1.44 26.10 2.23
C VAL A 233 -0.73 24.80 1.89
N MET A 234 0.33 24.92 1.10
CA MET A 234 1.25 23.81 0.87
C MET A 234 1.93 23.43 2.17
N ASP A 235 1.88 22.14 2.50
CA ASP A 235 2.40 21.59 3.75
C ASP A 235 3.23 20.33 3.56
N GLN A 236 3.77 20.15 2.35
CA GLN A 236 4.86 19.21 2.12
C GLN A 236 6.02 19.51 3.08
N THR A 237 6.53 18.48 3.73
CA THR A 237 7.64 18.60 4.67
C THR A 237 8.92 19.03 3.96
N THR A 238 9.57 20.04 4.53
CA THR A 238 10.91 20.49 4.14
C THR A 238 11.94 19.94 5.13
N ALA A 239 13.01 19.34 4.62
CA ALA A 239 14.20 19.00 5.39
C ALA A 239 15.45 19.31 4.55
N ILE A 240 16.09 20.45 4.82
CA ILE A 240 17.21 20.94 4.01
C ILE A 240 18.52 20.50 4.66
N SER A 241 19.27 19.65 3.96
CA SER A 241 20.56 19.15 4.40
C SER A 241 21.61 20.28 4.47
N SER A 242 22.75 19.99 5.10
CA SER A 242 23.88 20.94 5.13
C SER A 242 24.45 21.29 3.75
N SER A 243 24.20 20.48 2.73
CA SER A 243 24.58 20.76 1.33
C SER A 243 23.52 21.56 0.55
N GLY A 244 22.36 21.82 1.16
CA GLY A 244 21.26 22.57 0.55
C GLY A 244 20.21 21.70 -0.13
N GLU A 245 20.29 20.38 -0.01
CA GLU A 245 19.33 19.46 -0.61
C GLU A 245 18.08 19.31 0.26
N ASP A 246 16.90 19.55 -0.30
CA ASP A 246 15.61 19.25 0.34
C ASP A 246 15.13 17.83 0.00
N LEU A 247 14.10 17.32 0.70
CA LEU A 247 13.47 16.02 0.45
C LEU A 247 12.86 15.92 -0.95
N SER A 248 12.36 17.03 -1.46
CA SER A 248 11.65 17.08 -2.72
C SER A 248 12.17 18.20 -3.62
N ALA A 249 12.17 17.95 -4.92
CA ALA A 249 12.49 18.89 -5.98
C ALA A 249 11.21 19.58 -6.50
N ALA A 250 11.30 20.22 -7.67
CA ALA A 250 10.14 20.80 -8.34
C ALA A 250 9.02 19.74 -8.52
N SER A 251 7.75 20.17 -8.46
CA SER A 251 6.58 19.27 -8.52
C SER A 251 6.48 18.26 -7.34
N CYS A 252 7.24 18.48 -6.25
CA CYS A 252 7.37 17.53 -5.12
C CYS A 252 7.74 16.10 -5.53
N GLN A 253 8.46 15.97 -6.63
CA GLN A 253 9.20 14.74 -6.92
C GLN A 253 10.30 14.57 -5.88
N CYS A 254 10.60 13.35 -5.45
CA CYS A 254 11.71 13.14 -4.53
C CYS A 254 13.03 13.61 -5.13
N ASN A 255 13.85 14.28 -4.30
CA ASN A 255 15.15 14.74 -4.73
C ASN A 255 16.09 13.54 -4.93
N SER A 256 16.46 13.26 -6.18
CA SER A 256 17.35 12.14 -6.51
C SER A 256 18.78 12.32 -5.98
N ASP A 257 19.20 13.53 -5.62
CA ASP A 257 20.51 13.74 -5.00
C ASP A 257 20.59 13.13 -3.59
N LEU A 258 19.43 12.80 -3.00
CA LEU A 258 19.29 12.05 -1.74
C LEU A 258 19.00 10.55 -1.94
N SER A 259 19.05 10.02 -3.17
CA SER A 259 18.81 8.58 -3.42
C SER A 259 20.00 7.68 -3.02
N GLY A 260 21.08 8.27 -2.51
CA GLY A 260 22.27 7.57 -2.03
C GLY A 260 21.95 6.53 -0.96
N ASN A 261 22.80 5.49 -0.89
CA ASN A 261 22.65 4.36 0.04
C ASN A 261 21.25 3.70 -0.03
N SER A 262 20.70 3.54 -1.25
CA SER A 262 19.34 3.01 -1.46
C SER A 262 18.28 3.83 -0.74
N TRP A 263 18.31 5.15 -0.91
CA TRP A 263 17.40 6.12 -0.30
C TRP A 263 17.49 6.26 1.23
N ILE A 264 18.45 5.61 1.89
CA ILE A 264 18.70 5.82 3.33
C ILE A 264 19.10 7.28 3.60
N ASP A 265 19.85 7.92 2.71
CA ASP A 265 20.29 9.32 2.87
C ASP A 265 19.09 10.28 2.90
N TRP A 266 18.02 9.99 2.14
CA TRP A 266 16.77 10.75 2.19
C TRP A 266 16.09 10.64 3.55
N VAL A 267 16.01 9.42 4.11
CA VAL A 267 15.35 9.18 5.41
C VAL A 267 16.14 9.80 6.55
N ASP A 268 17.47 9.70 6.51
CA ASP A 268 18.35 10.35 7.48
C ASP A 268 18.23 11.88 7.40
N ASN A 269 18.19 12.44 6.18
CA ASN A 269 17.97 13.88 6.00
C ASN A 269 16.61 14.34 6.56
N TRP A 270 15.55 13.55 6.34
CA TRP A 270 14.22 13.83 6.92
C TRP A 270 14.29 13.87 8.45
N MET A 271 14.87 12.86 9.09
CA MET A 271 14.96 12.82 10.56
C MET A 271 15.81 13.97 11.15
N GLU A 272 16.92 14.32 10.50
CA GLU A 272 17.92 15.24 11.05
C GLU A 272 17.61 16.71 10.75
N ASN A 273 17.01 17.00 9.59
CA ASN A 273 16.91 18.37 9.07
C ASN A 273 15.48 18.87 8.86
N THR A 274 14.45 18.12 9.29
CA THR A 274 13.04 18.55 9.20
C THR A 274 12.85 19.94 9.82
N GLN A 275 12.25 20.83 9.04
CA GLN A 275 11.93 22.18 9.46
C GLN A 275 10.48 22.25 9.95
N VAL A 276 10.27 22.98 11.04
CA VAL A 276 8.92 23.26 11.53
C VAL A 276 8.28 24.32 10.65
N MET A 277 7.16 23.96 10.04
CA MET A 277 6.31 24.92 9.34
C MET A 277 5.51 25.74 10.36
N PRO A 278 5.69 27.08 10.43
CA PRO A 278 5.05 27.90 11.46
C PRO A 278 3.52 27.86 11.45
N THR A 279 2.92 27.63 10.29
CA THR A 279 1.47 27.53 10.09
C THR A 279 0.88 26.21 10.57
N LEU A 280 1.72 25.21 10.83
CA LEU A 280 1.34 23.86 11.22
C LEU A 280 2.12 23.49 12.47
N ALA A 281 1.73 24.08 13.61
CA ALA A 281 2.34 23.79 14.91
C ALA A 281 2.42 22.28 15.23
N ALA A 282 1.58 21.45 14.57
CA ALA A 282 1.62 19.99 14.60
C ALA A 282 2.88 19.35 13.98
N ASN A 283 3.67 20.10 13.19
CA ASN A 283 4.84 19.62 12.45
C ASN A 283 6.16 19.84 13.21
N GLY A 284 6.11 20.01 14.54
CA GLY A 284 7.27 19.92 15.43
C GLY A 284 7.92 18.53 15.47
N TRP A 285 7.75 17.71 14.44
CA TRP A 285 8.25 16.36 14.34
C TRP A 285 9.74 16.33 14.63
N PHE A 286 10.17 15.24 15.28
CA PHE A 286 11.54 15.05 15.74
C PHE A 286 12.04 16.05 16.79
N GLN A 287 11.35 17.16 17.09
CA GLN A 287 11.68 18.01 18.26
C GLN A 287 11.52 17.25 19.58
N GLY A 288 10.56 16.30 19.61
CA GLY A 288 10.38 15.32 20.70
C GLY A 288 11.11 13.99 20.47
N GLY A 289 11.97 13.89 19.46
CA GLY A 289 12.76 12.72 19.10
C GLY A 289 12.19 11.87 17.95
N LYS A 290 10.87 11.69 17.86
CA LYS A 290 10.22 10.81 16.87
C LYS A 290 8.87 11.35 16.39
N ALA A 291 8.40 10.94 15.22
CA ALA A 291 7.15 11.36 14.57
C ALA A 291 6.09 10.23 14.55
N PRO A 292 4.78 10.51 14.44
CA PRO A 292 3.77 9.49 14.19
C PRO A 292 3.84 8.98 12.74
N SER A 293 3.18 7.85 12.43
CA SER A 293 3.16 7.31 11.05
C SER A 293 2.52 8.27 10.05
N THR A 294 1.52 9.05 10.50
CA THR A 294 0.87 10.11 9.70
C THR A 294 1.84 11.17 9.20
N ALA A 295 3.01 11.32 9.83
CA ALA A 295 4.02 12.26 9.37
C ALA A 295 4.56 11.93 7.98
N LEU A 296 4.52 10.64 7.60
CA LEU A 296 4.91 10.20 6.27
C LEU A 296 4.03 10.80 5.17
N SER A 297 2.75 11.08 5.42
CA SER A 297 1.86 11.69 4.40
C SER A 297 2.36 13.04 3.93
N LEU A 298 2.83 13.89 4.87
CA LEU A 298 3.38 15.20 4.50
C LEU A 298 4.83 15.11 4.01
N ALA A 299 5.58 14.10 4.40
CA ALA A 299 6.97 13.91 3.95
C ALA A 299 7.05 13.22 2.59
N ALA A 300 6.03 12.43 2.23
CA ALA A 300 6.00 11.64 1.01
C ALA A 300 6.12 12.52 -0.24
N CYS A 301 7.13 12.20 -1.04
CA CYS A 301 7.35 12.71 -2.38
C CYS A 301 7.21 11.54 -3.37
N TRP A 302 6.99 11.84 -4.64
CA TRP A 302 6.85 10.79 -5.65
C TRP A 302 8.17 10.50 -6.37
N VAL A 303 8.38 9.24 -6.74
CA VAL A 303 9.48 8.78 -7.60
C VAL A 303 8.93 8.26 -8.92
N THR A 304 9.80 8.13 -9.92
CA THR A 304 9.42 7.77 -11.30
C THR A 304 9.57 6.28 -11.63
N ASN A 305 10.37 5.56 -10.84
CA ASN A 305 10.71 4.15 -11.05
C ASN A 305 10.28 3.30 -9.85
N VAL A 306 9.83 2.07 -10.12
CA VAL A 306 9.41 1.11 -9.10
C VAL A 306 10.55 0.74 -8.13
N ARG A 307 11.79 0.64 -8.63
CA ARG A 307 12.99 0.34 -7.85
C ARG A 307 13.23 1.39 -6.77
N ASP A 308 13.12 2.67 -7.12
CA ASP A 308 13.26 3.77 -6.17
C ASP A 308 12.17 3.73 -5.12
N MET A 309 10.92 3.43 -5.51
CA MET A 309 9.81 3.30 -4.58
C MET A 309 10.09 2.16 -3.59
N ILE A 310 10.53 0.99 -4.07
CA ILE A 310 10.87 -0.14 -3.21
C ILE A 310 12.01 0.23 -2.25
N GLN A 311 13.08 0.84 -2.77
CA GLN A 311 14.24 1.20 -1.95
C GLN A 311 13.88 2.23 -0.88
N LEU A 312 13.19 3.30 -1.24
CA LEU A 312 12.73 4.31 -0.29
C LEU A 312 11.77 3.72 0.75
N GLN A 313 10.83 2.87 0.32
CA GLN A 313 9.89 2.19 1.24
C GLN A 313 10.63 1.27 2.22
N ASN A 314 11.62 0.53 1.74
CA ASN A 314 12.44 -0.33 2.58
C ASN A 314 13.34 0.48 3.52
N ALA A 315 13.91 1.60 3.07
CA ALA A 315 14.71 2.50 3.90
C ALA A 315 13.86 3.11 5.04
N LEU A 316 12.63 3.54 4.74
CA LEU A 316 11.68 4.03 5.73
C LEU A 316 11.38 2.97 6.79
N TYR A 317 11.22 1.70 6.39
CA TYR A 317 10.94 0.61 7.31
C TYR A 317 12.16 0.14 8.11
N GLU A 318 13.35 0.08 7.50
CA GLU A 318 14.60 -0.23 8.20
C GLU A 318 14.89 0.80 9.29
N ARG A 319 14.62 2.07 9.00
CA ARG A 319 14.79 3.19 9.93
C ARG A 319 13.57 3.44 10.81
N ALA A 320 12.51 2.63 10.67
CA ALA A 320 11.25 2.77 11.39
C ALA A 320 11.52 3.05 12.88
N LYS A 321 12.24 2.14 13.55
CA LYS A 321 12.58 2.22 14.99
C LYS A 321 13.24 3.53 15.42
N LEU A 322 13.89 4.26 14.51
CA LEU A 322 14.51 5.54 14.80
C LEU A 322 13.52 6.70 14.70
N TRP A 323 12.70 6.74 13.65
CA TRP A 323 11.85 7.89 13.38
C TRP A 323 10.46 7.82 14.00
N ASN A 324 9.85 6.64 14.18
CA ASN A 324 8.43 6.58 14.56
C ASN A 324 8.21 6.45 16.07
N ASN A 325 7.27 7.23 16.59
CA ASN A 325 6.92 7.25 18.00
C ASN A 325 5.93 6.16 18.43
N GLN A 326 5.31 5.46 17.48
CA GLN A 326 4.38 4.34 17.69
C GLN A 326 3.12 4.74 18.48
N LEU A 327 2.68 6.00 18.36
CA LEU A 327 1.49 6.51 19.04
C LEU A 327 0.28 6.61 18.10
N GLN A 328 0.50 6.66 16.79
CA GLN A 328 -0.55 6.72 15.77
C GLN A 328 -0.11 6.00 14.47
N PRO A 329 -0.65 4.81 14.18
CA PRO A 329 -1.36 3.96 15.13
C PRO A 329 -0.43 3.56 16.28
N LYS A 330 -1.04 3.23 17.41
CA LYS A 330 -0.35 2.70 18.57
C LYS A 330 0.15 1.30 18.24
N SER A 331 1.46 1.13 18.27
CA SER A 331 2.13 -0.13 17.96
C SER A 331 3.21 -0.43 19.00
N ASP A 332 3.78 -1.64 18.97
CA ASP A 332 4.93 -2.01 19.79
C ASP A 332 5.95 -2.76 18.95
N TRP A 333 7.00 -2.09 18.51
CA TRP A 333 8.00 -2.65 17.61
C TRP A 333 9.07 -3.51 18.28
N GLY A 334 8.64 -4.27 19.29
CA GLY A 334 9.39 -5.39 19.83
C GLY A 334 9.58 -6.51 18.78
N GLU A 335 10.08 -7.64 19.26
CA GLU A 335 10.33 -8.83 18.43
C GLU A 335 9.06 -9.61 18.07
N ASN A 336 7.89 -9.14 18.51
CA ASN A 336 6.61 -9.80 18.30
C ASN A 336 6.04 -9.40 16.92
N PRO A 337 5.90 -10.34 15.96
CA PRO A 337 5.43 -9.98 14.62
C PRO A 337 4.01 -9.38 14.61
N GLN A 338 3.13 -9.79 15.53
CA GLN A 338 1.78 -9.24 15.62
C GLN A 338 1.75 -7.74 15.92
N SER A 339 2.72 -7.20 16.65
CA SER A 339 2.75 -5.77 16.96
C SER A 339 3.49 -4.92 15.92
N LEU A 340 4.12 -5.57 14.94
CA LEU A 340 4.71 -4.94 13.76
C LEU A 340 3.71 -4.77 12.61
N ARG A 341 2.56 -5.47 12.63
CA ARG A 341 1.58 -5.42 11.53
C ARG A 341 0.83 -4.09 11.42
N ASP A 342 0.84 -3.30 12.49
CA ASP A 342 0.18 -1.99 12.56
C ASP A 342 0.97 -0.90 11.81
N TYR A 343 2.14 -1.24 11.27
CA TYR A 343 2.93 -0.34 10.44
C TYR A 343 2.24 -0.02 9.11
N TRP A 344 2.31 1.24 8.71
CA TRP A 344 1.78 1.74 7.43
C TRP A 344 2.71 1.41 6.26
N GLY A 345 2.79 0.12 5.92
CA GLY A 345 3.73 -0.33 4.89
C GLY A 345 3.12 -0.53 3.51
N TRP A 346 1.93 0.01 3.21
CA TRP A 346 1.48 0.11 1.82
C TRP A 346 2.14 1.30 1.14
N ASN A 347 2.52 1.11 -0.13
CA ASN A 347 2.86 2.21 -1.03
C ASN A 347 1.59 2.76 -1.68
N GLU A 348 1.68 3.95 -2.24
CA GLU A 348 0.58 4.59 -2.94
C GLU A 348 0.96 4.88 -4.39
N VAL A 349 0.19 4.33 -5.32
CA VAL A 349 0.40 4.43 -6.77
C VAL A 349 -0.90 4.94 -7.39
N PRO A 350 -0.98 6.24 -7.75
CA PRO A 350 -2.16 6.77 -8.43
C PRO A 350 -2.24 6.21 -9.85
N LEU A 351 -3.28 5.41 -10.11
CA LEU A 351 -3.46 4.70 -11.37
C LEU A 351 -4.81 5.01 -12.00
N LYS A 352 -4.89 4.82 -13.32
CA LYS A 352 -6.07 5.12 -14.12
C LYS A 352 -7.34 4.46 -13.56
N ARG A 353 -8.26 5.29 -13.05
CA ARG A 353 -9.49 4.86 -12.40
C ARG A 353 -10.30 3.93 -13.29
N SER A 354 -10.56 4.34 -14.52
CA SER A 354 -11.45 3.62 -15.44
C SER A 354 -11.01 2.18 -15.75
N VAL A 355 -9.73 1.88 -15.57
CA VAL A 355 -9.18 0.52 -15.74
C VAL A 355 -9.29 -0.24 -14.42
N LEU A 356 -8.89 0.40 -13.31
CA LEU A 356 -8.91 -0.22 -12.00
C LEU A 356 -10.33 -0.56 -11.56
N VAL A 357 -11.31 0.34 -11.68
CA VAL A 357 -12.67 0.08 -11.19
C VAL A 357 -13.50 -0.84 -12.09
N ASP A 358 -12.97 -1.27 -13.26
CA ASP A 358 -13.62 -2.25 -14.13
C ASP A 358 -13.28 -3.67 -13.66
N PRO A 359 -14.25 -4.46 -13.15
CA PRO A 359 -14.01 -5.83 -12.70
C PRO A 359 -13.52 -6.77 -13.80
N LYS A 360 -13.67 -6.41 -15.08
CA LYS A 360 -13.10 -7.18 -16.20
C LYS A 360 -11.57 -7.13 -16.24
N SER A 361 -10.98 -6.10 -15.64
CA SER A 361 -9.53 -5.94 -15.53
C SER A 361 -8.92 -6.83 -14.46
N TRP A 362 -9.70 -7.31 -13.48
CA TRP A 362 -9.18 -8.01 -12.29
C TRP A 362 -8.91 -9.47 -12.57
N ASP A 363 -7.93 -10.06 -11.90
CA ASP A 363 -7.70 -11.51 -11.91
C ASP A 363 -8.50 -12.22 -10.83
N THR A 364 -8.64 -11.58 -9.67
CA THR A 364 -9.36 -12.11 -8.52
C THR A 364 -9.71 -10.98 -7.56
N VAL A 365 -10.63 -11.24 -6.64
CA VAL A 365 -10.70 -10.53 -5.36
C VAL A 365 -9.81 -11.27 -4.36
N VAL A 366 -9.20 -10.58 -3.41
CA VAL A 366 -8.43 -11.20 -2.32
C VAL A 366 -9.04 -10.90 -0.96
N ILE A 367 -8.81 -11.83 -0.04
CA ILE A 367 -9.06 -11.68 1.38
C ILE A 367 -7.70 -11.74 2.08
N LYS A 368 -7.15 -10.59 2.43
CA LYS A 368 -5.88 -10.48 3.16
C LYS A 368 -6.12 -10.74 4.64
N LEU A 369 -5.41 -11.72 5.19
CA LEU A 369 -5.37 -12.00 6.61
C LEU A 369 -4.51 -10.94 7.35
N PRO A 370 -4.77 -10.67 8.63
CA PRO A 370 -3.83 -9.97 9.48
C PRO A 370 -2.46 -10.66 9.48
N GLY A 371 -1.37 -9.90 9.43
CA GLY A 371 -0.03 -10.47 9.57
C GLY A 371 0.13 -11.15 10.94
N ALA A 372 0.77 -12.32 10.93
CA ALA A 372 0.99 -13.17 12.11
C ALA A 372 -0.31 -13.52 12.88
N ALA A 373 -1.41 -13.75 12.16
CA ALA A 373 -2.70 -14.12 12.74
C ALA A 373 -2.65 -15.39 13.61
N CYS A 374 -1.90 -16.42 13.22
CA CYS A 374 -1.80 -17.72 13.89
C CYS A 374 -0.61 -17.84 14.86
N TYR A 375 -0.07 -16.71 15.34
CA TYR A 375 1.20 -16.63 16.07
C TYR A 375 2.44 -16.95 15.24
N GLY A 376 3.61 -16.75 15.85
CA GLY A 376 4.90 -16.96 15.19
C GLY A 376 5.13 -15.91 14.10
N LYS A 377 5.59 -16.36 12.94
CA LYS A 377 6.06 -15.49 11.86
C LYS A 377 5.14 -15.48 10.62
N GLY A 378 3.89 -15.92 10.76
CA GLY A 378 2.86 -15.82 9.72
C GLY A 378 2.87 -16.89 8.62
N GLN A 379 3.85 -17.79 8.55
CA GLN A 379 3.94 -18.83 7.49
C GLN A 379 2.77 -19.85 7.54
N LEU A 380 2.11 -19.94 8.69
CA LEU A 380 0.98 -20.81 8.96
C LEU A 380 -0.32 -20.04 9.18
N ASP A 381 -0.34 -18.74 8.87
CA ASP A 381 -1.55 -17.92 9.00
C ASP A 381 -2.68 -18.53 8.17
N SER A 382 -3.82 -18.66 8.82
CA SER A 382 -5.02 -19.35 8.36
C SER A 382 -6.21 -18.58 8.92
N ILE A 383 -7.31 -18.58 8.19
CA ILE A 383 -8.54 -17.94 8.65
C ILE A 383 -9.05 -18.53 9.99
N SER A 384 -8.71 -19.79 10.28
CA SER A 384 -9.13 -20.48 11.52
C SER A 384 -8.56 -19.88 12.81
N CYS A 385 -7.54 -19.03 12.72
CA CYS A 385 -6.93 -18.36 13.87
C CYS A 385 -7.66 -17.08 14.29
N LEU A 386 -8.64 -16.64 13.52
CA LEU A 386 -9.39 -15.41 13.77
C LEU A 386 -10.63 -15.70 14.62
N SER A 387 -11.11 -14.68 15.33
CA SER A 387 -12.30 -14.81 16.17
C SER A 387 -13.58 -14.85 15.32
N SER A 388 -14.66 -15.43 15.86
CA SER A 388 -15.97 -15.47 15.18
C SER A 388 -16.49 -14.08 14.79
N SER A 389 -16.17 -13.06 15.60
CA SER A 389 -16.51 -11.66 15.33
C SER A 389 -15.81 -11.12 14.08
N VAL A 390 -14.52 -11.44 13.90
CA VAL A 390 -13.78 -11.06 12.69
C VAL A 390 -14.33 -11.79 11.46
N HIS A 391 -14.78 -13.04 11.60
CA HIS A 391 -15.49 -13.75 10.52
C HIS A 391 -16.82 -13.08 10.16
N ALA A 392 -17.55 -12.53 11.12
CA ALA A 392 -18.80 -11.81 10.86
C ALA A 392 -18.54 -10.52 10.05
N VAL A 393 -17.46 -9.80 10.33
CA VAL A 393 -17.05 -8.63 9.51
C VAL A 393 -16.74 -9.05 8.07
N LEU A 394 -15.99 -10.14 7.85
CA LEU A 394 -15.74 -10.66 6.50
C LEU A 394 -17.05 -11.02 5.77
N GLN A 395 -18.01 -11.63 6.46
CA GLN A 395 -19.32 -11.94 5.87
C GLN A 395 -20.03 -10.67 5.37
N VAL A 396 -19.99 -9.59 6.15
CA VAL A 396 -20.54 -8.28 5.77
C VAL A 396 -19.81 -7.73 4.55
N ASP A 397 -18.47 -7.79 4.53
CA ASP A 397 -17.69 -7.26 3.43
C ASP A 397 -17.93 -8.06 2.14
N ILE A 398 -17.92 -9.39 2.16
CA ILE A 398 -18.30 -10.21 0.99
C ILE A 398 -19.69 -9.82 0.49
N SER A 399 -20.64 -9.57 1.39
CA SER A 399 -21.99 -9.13 1.01
C SER A 399 -21.96 -7.80 0.25
N LYS A 400 -21.16 -6.82 0.69
CA LYS A 400 -21.01 -5.52 0.00
C LYS A 400 -20.39 -5.70 -1.39
N TRP A 401 -19.36 -6.54 -1.51
CA TRP A 401 -18.71 -6.84 -2.79
C TRP A 401 -19.67 -7.52 -3.77
N VAL A 402 -20.51 -8.45 -3.29
CA VAL A 402 -21.54 -9.10 -4.09
C VAL A 402 -22.66 -8.12 -4.50
N GLN A 403 -23.16 -7.32 -3.56
CA GLN A 403 -24.20 -6.32 -3.84
C GLN A 403 -23.75 -5.26 -4.86
N SER A 404 -22.46 -4.93 -4.87
CA SER A 404 -21.87 -3.98 -5.82
C SER A 404 -21.63 -4.58 -7.21
N GLY A 405 -21.84 -5.90 -7.39
CA GLY A 405 -21.55 -6.61 -8.63
C GLY A 405 -20.07 -6.82 -8.91
N PHE A 406 -19.20 -6.50 -7.95
CA PHE A 406 -17.75 -6.68 -8.02
C PHE A 406 -17.33 -8.14 -7.81
N LEU A 407 -18.16 -8.90 -7.09
CA LEU A 407 -17.99 -10.34 -6.92
C LEU A 407 -19.31 -11.04 -7.31
N VAL A 408 -19.24 -12.03 -8.20
CA VAL A 408 -20.42 -12.76 -8.70
C VAL A 408 -20.34 -14.20 -8.23
N PRO A 409 -21.06 -14.60 -7.16
CA PRO A 409 -20.90 -15.91 -6.52
C PRO A 409 -21.23 -17.12 -7.44
N GLY A 410 -20.67 -18.28 -7.10
CA GLY A 410 -21.00 -19.57 -7.70
C GLY A 410 -19.86 -20.16 -8.55
N VAL A 411 -19.80 -21.49 -8.61
CA VAL A 411 -18.73 -22.24 -9.31
C VAL A 411 -18.67 -21.95 -10.81
N ASP A 412 -19.84 -21.74 -11.44
CA ASP A 412 -19.93 -21.41 -12.86
C ASP A 412 -19.31 -20.03 -13.18
N ASN A 413 -19.18 -19.18 -12.15
CA ASN A 413 -18.61 -17.84 -12.27
C ASN A 413 -17.11 -17.78 -11.94
N GLN A 414 -16.46 -18.90 -11.60
CA GLN A 414 -15.08 -18.85 -11.08
C GLN A 414 -14.05 -18.41 -12.14
N PHE A 415 -14.34 -18.61 -13.43
CA PHE A 415 -13.42 -18.28 -14.54
C PHE A 415 -13.93 -17.13 -15.44
N VAL A 416 -14.97 -16.40 -15.02
CA VAL A 416 -15.48 -15.21 -15.73
C VAL A 416 -15.18 -13.94 -14.95
N LYS A 417 -15.26 -12.77 -15.60
CA LYS A 417 -14.93 -11.48 -15.02
C LYS A 417 -16.06 -10.45 -15.26
N PRO A 418 -16.63 -9.81 -14.22
CA PRO A 418 -16.49 -10.18 -12.81
C PRO A 418 -16.90 -11.64 -12.57
N GLY A 419 -16.30 -12.27 -11.57
CA GLY A 419 -16.52 -13.68 -11.25
C GLY A 419 -16.56 -13.93 -9.76
N SER A 420 -16.52 -15.21 -9.39
CA SER A 420 -16.50 -15.65 -7.99
C SER A 420 -15.09 -15.91 -7.47
N SER A 421 -14.06 -15.85 -8.31
CA SER A 421 -12.68 -16.14 -7.92
C SER A 421 -12.24 -15.26 -6.75
N VAL A 422 -11.79 -15.93 -5.68
CA VAL A 422 -11.17 -15.29 -4.51
C VAL A 422 -9.91 -16.04 -4.11
N LEU A 423 -8.92 -15.33 -3.57
CA LEU A 423 -7.77 -15.95 -2.92
C LEU A 423 -7.55 -15.35 -1.55
N PHE A 424 -7.01 -16.15 -0.64
CA PHE A 424 -6.48 -15.63 0.62
C PHE A 424 -5.06 -15.12 0.41
N VAL A 425 -4.68 -14.12 1.20
CA VAL A 425 -3.31 -13.61 1.23
C VAL A 425 -2.84 -13.59 2.67
N ARG A 426 -1.68 -14.17 2.94
CA ARG A 426 -1.00 -14.04 4.25
C ARG A 426 0.27 -13.22 4.11
N GLU A 427 0.61 -12.52 5.17
CA GLU A 427 1.87 -11.83 5.35
C GLU A 427 2.74 -12.62 6.33
N SER A 428 3.92 -13.05 5.89
CA SER A 428 4.88 -13.76 6.74
C SER A 428 6.18 -12.97 6.86
N ILE A 429 6.87 -13.10 7.99
CA ILE A 429 8.13 -12.40 8.28
C ILE A 429 9.28 -13.42 8.39
N ASP A 430 10.48 -13.07 7.92
CA ASP A 430 11.67 -13.92 8.08
C ASP A 430 12.49 -13.56 9.34
N ASP A 431 13.71 -14.08 9.45
CA ASP A 431 14.65 -13.75 10.54
C ASP A 431 15.29 -12.37 10.40
N ASN A 432 15.21 -11.73 9.24
CA ASN A 432 15.72 -10.38 8.97
C ASN A 432 14.62 -9.32 9.09
N HIS A 433 13.48 -9.68 9.70
CA HIS A 433 12.27 -8.86 9.80
C HIS A 433 11.69 -8.39 8.46
N ALA A 434 12.01 -9.10 7.38
CA ALA A 434 11.46 -8.83 6.06
C ALA A 434 10.13 -9.56 5.88
N TRP A 435 9.10 -8.81 5.49
CA TRP A 435 7.76 -9.33 5.25
C TRP A 435 7.57 -9.78 3.79
N TYR A 436 6.72 -10.78 3.59
CA TYR A 436 6.40 -11.34 2.28
C TYR A 436 4.93 -11.70 2.20
N ASN A 437 4.32 -11.43 1.04
CA ASN A 437 2.97 -11.87 0.72
C ASN A 437 2.99 -13.25 0.04
N GLU A 438 1.98 -14.05 0.35
CA GLU A 438 1.70 -15.31 -0.33
C GLU A 438 0.20 -15.42 -0.61
N PHE A 439 -0.15 -15.61 -1.88
CA PHE A 439 -1.50 -15.96 -2.31
C PHE A 439 -1.72 -17.46 -2.11
N PHE A 440 -2.86 -17.83 -1.54
CA PHE A 440 -3.21 -19.23 -1.33
C PHE A 440 -4.72 -19.45 -1.31
N CYS A 441 -5.08 -20.73 -1.27
CA CYS A 441 -6.43 -21.21 -1.26
C CYS A 441 -6.78 -21.82 0.10
N GLU A 442 -7.92 -21.43 0.67
CA GLU A 442 -8.42 -21.96 1.93
C GLU A 442 -9.95 -22.02 1.88
N ALA A 443 -10.53 -23.03 2.52
CA ALA A 443 -11.98 -23.11 2.66
C ALA A 443 -12.44 -22.26 3.85
N TRP A 444 -13.59 -21.60 3.71
CA TRP A 444 -14.17 -20.80 4.78
C TRP A 444 -15.68 -20.83 4.71
N GLU A 445 -16.35 -20.85 5.86
CA GLU A 445 -17.79 -20.69 5.98
C GLU A 445 -18.10 -19.50 6.87
N SER A 446 -19.01 -18.65 6.40
CA SER A 446 -19.46 -17.49 7.15
C SER A 446 -20.30 -17.91 8.37
N PRO A 447 -20.28 -17.19 9.49
CA PRO A 447 -20.99 -17.56 10.72
C PRO A 447 -22.50 -17.79 10.53
N ASP A 448 -23.17 -17.03 9.67
CA ASP A 448 -24.62 -17.16 9.42
C ASP A 448 -24.95 -18.06 8.22
N ASN A 449 -23.96 -18.78 7.69
CA ASN A 449 -24.09 -19.62 6.51
C ASN A 449 -24.72 -18.85 5.33
N LEU A 450 -24.26 -17.60 5.12
CA LEU A 450 -24.64 -16.74 4.01
C LEU A 450 -23.67 -16.88 2.83
N TRP A 451 -22.38 -17.03 3.13
CA TRP A 451 -21.29 -17.18 2.16
C TRP A 451 -20.36 -18.30 2.56
N GLN A 452 -19.70 -18.90 1.58
CA GLN A 452 -18.55 -19.76 1.79
C GLN A 452 -17.52 -19.51 0.69
N VAL A 453 -16.24 -19.67 1.04
CA VAL A 453 -15.15 -19.83 0.09
C VAL A 453 -14.92 -21.33 -0.08
N VAL A 454 -15.12 -21.84 -1.29
CA VAL A 454 -14.79 -23.23 -1.62
C VAL A 454 -13.36 -23.28 -2.11
N SER A 455 -12.57 -24.20 -1.57
CA SER A 455 -11.25 -24.54 -2.08
C SER A 455 -11.31 -25.92 -2.74
N VAL A 456 -10.95 -25.99 -4.03
CA VAL A 456 -10.84 -27.24 -4.79
C VAL A 456 -9.39 -27.38 -5.24
N SER A 457 -8.71 -28.41 -4.76
CA SER A 457 -7.32 -28.67 -5.15
C SER A 457 -7.20 -28.97 -6.65
N GLY A 458 -6.16 -28.41 -7.27
CA GLY A 458 -5.82 -28.73 -8.66
C GLY A 458 -5.18 -30.11 -8.74
N GLY A 459 -5.96 -31.13 -9.08
CA GLY A 459 -5.40 -32.41 -9.52
C GLY A 459 -4.59 -32.28 -10.81
N SER A 460 -3.88 -33.34 -11.23
CA SER A 460 -3.03 -33.32 -12.43
C SER A 460 -3.77 -33.03 -13.75
N SER A 461 -5.10 -33.01 -13.76
CA SER A 461 -5.94 -32.80 -14.95
C SER A 461 -7.07 -31.77 -14.78
N THR A 462 -7.29 -31.22 -13.58
CA THR A 462 -8.37 -30.25 -13.32
C THR A 462 -7.79 -28.95 -12.80
N GLN A 463 -8.20 -27.84 -13.41
CA GLN A 463 -7.93 -26.50 -12.90
C GLN A 463 -8.69 -26.34 -11.59
N GLY A 464 -8.01 -26.60 -10.46
CA GLY A 464 -8.54 -26.29 -9.13
C GLY A 464 -8.84 -24.79 -9.01
N GLY A 465 -9.48 -24.38 -7.91
CA GLY A 465 -9.91 -23.00 -7.75
C GLY A 465 -10.34 -22.66 -6.33
N CYS A 466 -10.33 -21.37 -6.05
CA CYS A 466 -10.99 -20.80 -4.88
C CYS A 466 -12.03 -19.78 -5.30
N TYR A 467 -13.25 -19.97 -4.81
CA TYR A 467 -14.35 -19.12 -5.23
C TYR A 467 -15.39 -18.93 -4.12
N VAL A 468 -16.03 -17.76 -4.10
CA VAL A 468 -17.16 -17.49 -3.24
C VAL A 468 -18.43 -18.08 -3.83
N GLN A 469 -19.22 -18.74 -3.00
CA GLN A 469 -20.59 -19.15 -3.34
C GLN A 469 -21.53 -18.93 -2.15
N ALA A 470 -22.83 -18.78 -2.46
CA ALA A 470 -23.84 -18.97 -1.44
C ALA A 470 -23.87 -20.45 -1.04
N PRO A 471 -24.04 -20.78 0.26
CA PRO A 471 -24.27 -22.14 0.68
C PRO A 471 -25.46 -22.74 -0.06
N SER A 472 -25.34 -24.02 -0.42
CA SER A 472 -26.43 -24.80 -0.97
C SER A 472 -27.48 -25.05 0.13
N LYS A 473 -28.14 -24.00 0.60
CA LYS A 473 -29.47 -24.15 1.17
C LYS A 473 -30.30 -24.73 0.05
N THR A 474 -30.81 -25.94 0.25
CA THR A 474 -31.90 -26.45 -0.59
C THR A 474 -32.87 -25.30 -0.77
N LEU A 475 -33.14 -24.89 -2.02
CA LEU A 475 -33.97 -23.76 -2.44
C LEU A 475 -35.34 -23.64 -1.73
N GLN A 476 -35.71 -24.62 -0.91
CA GLN A 476 -36.89 -24.66 -0.05
C GLN A 476 -36.82 -23.75 1.19
N GLU A 477 -35.64 -23.34 1.69
CA GLU A 477 -35.56 -22.58 2.96
C GLU A 477 -35.43 -21.06 2.83
N LEU A 478 -35.25 -20.54 1.60
CA LEU A 478 -35.08 -19.09 1.33
C LEU A 478 -36.36 -18.41 0.81
N VAL A 479 -37.51 -19.10 0.85
CA VAL A 479 -38.82 -18.58 0.41
C VAL A 479 -39.83 -18.52 1.57
N VAL A 480 -39.39 -18.14 2.77
CA VAL A 480 -40.30 -17.90 3.91
C VAL A 480 -40.24 -16.45 4.35
#